data_AF-A0A954HCL5-F1
#
_entry.id   AF-A0A954HCL5-F1
#
_cell.length_a   1.000
_cell.length_b   1.000
_cell.length_c   1.000
_cell.angle_alpha   90.00
_cell.angle_beta   90.00
_cell.angle_gamma   90.00
#
_symmetry.space_group_name_H-M   'P 1'
#
loop_
_entity.id
_entity.type
_entity.pdbx_description
1 polymer ?
#
loop_
_entity_poly.entity_id
_entity_poly.type
_entity_poly.pdbx_seq_one_letter_code
_entity_poly.pdbx_strand_id
1 'polypeptide(L)'
;VLVHLGKCYHADGRKELALRQFEKALPMIDQHEKPQMFVEAHYFCGRMCEDAGKMEQAEQHYIEVLGVDYEFKDARQRLENLDNVQEGAE
;
A
#
# COMPACT_ATOMS: atom_id res chain seq x y z
N VAL A 1 -1.41 -11.31 11.58
CA VAL A 1 -1.39 -10.51 12.84
C VAL A 1 -0.76 -9.13 12.61
N LEU A 2 0.48 -9.04 12.11
CA LEU A 2 1.16 -7.75 11.91
C LEU A 2 0.43 -6.80 10.95
N VAL A 3 -0.10 -7.30 9.82
CA VAL A 3 -0.93 -6.51 8.88
C VAL A 3 -2.16 -5.92 9.58
N HIS A 4 -2.83 -6.71 10.41
CA HIS A 4 -4.03 -6.26 11.12
C HIS A 4 -3.69 -5.20 12.17
N LEU A 5 -2.54 -5.36 12.84
CA LEU A 5 -2.04 -4.36 13.77
C LEU A 5 -1.68 -3.05 13.06
N GLY A 6 -1.07 -3.14 11.88
CA GLY A 6 -0.83 -1.99 11.00
C GLY A 6 -2.12 -1.27 10.62
N LYS A 7 -3.18 -2.01 10.28
CA LYS A 7 -4.52 -1.44 10.00
C LYS A 7 -5.11 -0.70 11.20
N CYS A 8 -4.97 -1.25 12.40
CA CYS A 8 -5.40 -0.57 13.63
C CYS A 8 -4.65 0.75 13.83
N TYR A 9 -3.33 0.77 13.66
CA TYR A 9 -2.55 2.00 13.78
C TYR A 9 -2.87 3.02 12.68
N HIS A 10 -3.16 2.56 11.47
CA HIS A 10 -3.61 3.43 10.37
C HIS A 10 -4.94 4.12 10.72
N ALA A 11 -5.91 3.37 11.26
CA ALA A 11 -7.18 3.90 11.71
C ALA A 11 -7.04 4.86 12.90
N ASP A 12 -6.05 4.63 13.77
CA ASP A 12 -5.69 5.52 14.89
C ASP A 12 -4.96 6.79 14.42
N GLY A 13 -4.57 6.88 13.14
CA GLY A 13 -3.80 8.00 12.58
C GLY A 13 -2.28 7.90 12.81
N ARG A 14 -1.79 6.81 13.41
CA ARG A 14 -0.35 6.55 13.64
C ARG A 14 0.30 5.88 12.45
N LYS A 15 0.44 6.65 11.37
CA LYS A 15 0.93 6.19 10.06
C LYS A 15 2.34 5.59 10.12
N GLU A 16 3.24 6.23 10.86
CA GLU A 16 4.63 5.75 11.02
C GLU A 16 4.71 4.38 11.72
N LEU A 17 3.90 4.16 12.75
CA LEU A 17 3.85 2.88 13.45
C LEU A 17 3.22 1.80 12.57
N ALA A 18 2.16 2.15 11.83
CA ALA A 18 1.51 1.26 10.88
C ALA A 18 2.50 0.78 9.81
N LEU A 19 3.23 1.71 9.19
CA LEU A 19 4.22 1.42 8.15
C LEU A 19 5.30 0.45 8.67
N ARG A 20 5.84 0.68 9.87
CA ARG A 20 6.79 -0.27 10.51
C ARG A 20 6.21 -1.67 10.71
N GLN A 21 4.91 -1.78 11.02
CA GLN A 21 4.27 -3.11 11.16
C GLN A 21 4.12 -3.79 9.80
N PHE A 22 3.75 -3.04 8.76
CA PHE A 22 3.63 -3.56 7.40
C PHE A 22 5.00 -3.97 6.85
N GLU A 23 6.04 -3.15 6.98
CA GLU A 23 7.41 -3.49 6.55
C GLU A 23 7.95 -4.76 7.23
N LYS A 24 7.62 -4.97 8.51
CA LYS A 24 7.96 -6.23 9.21
C LYS A 24 7.11 -7.40 8.74
N ALA A 25 5.88 -7.15 8.31
CA ALA A 25 4.98 -8.18 7.82
C ALA A 25 5.36 -8.65 6.41
N LEU A 26 5.76 -7.74 5.51
CA LEU A 26 6.11 -8.04 4.12
C LEU A 26 7.06 -9.24 3.94
N PRO A 27 8.23 -9.32 4.61
CA PRO A 27 9.14 -10.45 4.45
C PRO A 27 8.61 -11.75 5.09
N MET A 28 7.58 -11.67 5.93
CA MET A 28 6.92 -12.82 6.55
C MET A 28 5.70 -13.29 5.76
N ILE A 29 5.23 -12.50 4.79
CA ILE A 29 4.08 -12.83 3.97
C ILE A 29 4.62 -13.43 2.69
N ASP A 30 4.39 -14.72 2.52
CA ASP A 30 4.65 -15.37 1.25
C ASP A 30 3.48 -15.08 0.29
N GLN A 31 3.80 -14.53 -0.88
CA GLN A 31 2.81 -14.17 -1.89
C GLN A 31 2.06 -15.41 -2.44
N HIS A 32 2.65 -16.61 -2.37
CA HIS A 32 1.99 -17.84 -2.81
C HIS A 32 1.09 -18.42 -1.72
N GLU A 33 1.47 -18.34 -0.44
CA GLU A 33 0.60 -18.83 0.64
C GLU A 33 -0.52 -17.84 1.00
N LYS A 34 -0.22 -16.54 1.01
CA LYS A 34 -1.12 -15.49 1.51
C LYS A 34 -1.14 -14.26 0.60
N PRO A 35 -1.62 -14.41 -0.64
CA PRO A 35 -1.68 -13.32 -1.61
C PRO A 35 -2.51 -12.14 -1.09
N GLN A 36 -3.63 -12.40 -0.40
CA GLN A 36 -4.47 -11.33 0.18
C GLN A 36 -3.73 -10.50 1.23
N MET A 37 -2.92 -11.11 2.09
CA MET A 37 -2.15 -10.35 3.09
C MET A 37 -1.04 -9.53 2.44
N PHE A 38 -0.44 -10.05 1.36
CA PHE A 38 0.60 -9.36 0.60
C PHE A 38 0.01 -8.10 -0.06
N VAL A 39 -1.13 -8.28 -0.74
CA VAL A 39 -1.93 -7.21 -1.33
C VAL A 39 -2.34 -6.16 -0.29
N GLU A 40 -2.90 -6.57 0.85
CA GLU A 40 -3.28 -5.61 1.90
C GLU A 40 -2.05 -4.84 2.42
N ALA A 41 -0.94 -5.51 2.71
CA ALA A 41 0.26 -4.87 3.23
C ALA A 41 0.84 -3.83 2.26
N HIS A 42 0.98 -4.18 0.97
CA HIS A 42 1.43 -3.23 -0.05
C HIS A 42 0.42 -2.10 -0.25
N TYR A 43 -0.89 -2.39 -0.28
CA TYR A 43 -1.92 -1.36 -0.42
C TYR A 43 -1.87 -0.32 0.70
N PHE A 44 -1.72 -0.77 1.95
CA PHE A 44 -1.58 0.16 3.08
C PHE A 44 -0.23 0.89 3.05
N CYS A 45 0.88 0.27 2.67
CA CYS A 45 2.14 0.99 2.46
C CYS A 45 2.02 2.09 1.40
N GLY A 46 1.35 1.80 0.27
CA GLY A 46 1.06 2.79 -0.77
C GLY A 46 0.25 3.96 -0.20
N ARG A 47 -0.83 3.66 0.54
CA ARG A 47 -1.67 4.67 1.21
C ARG A 47 -0.88 5.59 2.14
N MET A 48 0.09 5.02 2.86
CA MET A 48 0.95 5.78 3.77
C MET A 48 1.94 6.65 3.01
N CYS A 49 2.48 6.14 1.89
CA CYS A 49 3.38 6.89 1.04
C CYS A 49 2.67 8.07 0.36
N GLU A 50 1.44 7.88 -0.14
CA GLU A 50 0.62 8.97 -0.68
C GLU A 50 0.43 10.08 0.34
N ASP A 51 0.07 9.71 1.56
CA ASP A 51 -0.17 10.67 2.65
C ASP A 51 1.10 11.42 3.06
N ALA A 52 2.26 10.75 2.95
CA ALA A 52 3.56 11.36 3.16
C ALA A 52 4.04 12.22 1.97
N GLY A 53 3.25 12.33 0.89
CA GLY A 53 3.61 13.07 -0.33
C GLY A 53 4.59 12.34 -1.24
N LYS A 54 4.87 11.05 -0.98
CA LYS A 54 5.80 10.22 -1.75
C LYS A 54 5.07 9.44 -2.83
N MET A 55 4.67 10.15 -3.88
CA MET A 55 3.84 9.60 -4.96
C MET A 55 4.54 8.45 -5.69
N GLU A 56 5.82 8.59 -6.02
CA GLU A 56 6.62 7.52 -6.68
C GLU A 56 6.65 6.22 -5.87
N GLN A 57 6.83 6.31 -4.54
CA GLN A 57 6.83 5.11 -3.70
C GLN A 57 5.43 4.49 -3.60
N ALA A 58 4.39 5.32 -3.54
CA ALA A 58 3.01 4.85 -3.51
C ALA A 58 2.63 4.10 -4.78
N GLU A 59 3.03 4.64 -5.94
CA GLU A 59 2.82 4.03 -7.25
C GLU A 59 3.39 2.61 -7.30
N GLN A 60 4.66 2.44 -6.93
CA GLN A 60 5.31 1.12 -6.89
C GLN A 60 4.55 0.13 -6.01
N HIS A 61 4.08 0.56 -4.84
CA HIS A 61 3.28 -0.30 -3.96
C HIS A 61 1.94 -0.70 -4.58
N TYR A 62 1.26 0.19 -5.31
CA TYR A 62 0.01 -0.13 -6.00
C TYR A 62 0.22 -1.04 -7.20
N ILE A 63 1.33 -0.90 -7.92
CA ILE A 63 1.71 -1.81 -9.01
C ILE A 63 1.89 -3.24 -8.47
N GLU A 64 2.60 -3.41 -7.35
CA GLU A 64 2.77 -4.72 -6.71
C GLU A 64 1.43 -5.34 -6.28
N VAL A 65 0.51 -4.52 -5.78
CA VAL A 65 -0.86 -4.95 -5.46
C VAL A 65 -1.57 -5.49 -6.69
N LEU A 66 -1.56 -4.72 -7.79
CA LEU A 66 -2.22 -5.08 -9.04
C LEU A 66 -1.55 -6.26 -9.75
N GLY A 67 -0.26 -6.50 -9.48
CA GLY A 67 0.47 -7.68 -9.95
C GLY A 67 -0.06 -8.99 -9.35
N VAL A 68 -0.55 -8.94 -8.10
CA VAL A 68 -1.15 -10.10 -7.42
C VAL A 68 -2.67 -10.13 -7.62
N ASP A 69 -3.33 -8.98 -7.45
CA ASP A 69 -4.77 -8.82 -7.56
C ASP A 69 -5.11 -7.70 -8.56
N TYR A 70 -5.15 -8.06 -9.83
CA TYR A 70 -5.43 -7.13 -10.92
C TYR A 70 -6.82 -6.50 -10.85
N GLU A 71 -7.77 -7.17 -10.18
CA GLU A 71 -9.14 -6.69 -10.02
C GLU A 71 -9.32 -5.74 -8.82
N PHE A 72 -8.23 -5.39 -8.12
CA PHE A 72 -8.26 -4.53 -6.95
C PHE A 72 -8.57 -3.07 -7.33
N LYS A 73 -9.86 -2.78 -7.47
CA LYS A 73 -10.42 -1.49 -7.94
C LYS A 73 -9.84 -0.29 -7.19
N ASP A 74 -9.74 -0.38 -5.86
CA ASP A 74 -9.21 0.70 -5.03
C ASP A 74 -7.76 1.07 -5.39
N ALA A 75 -6.88 0.08 -5.59
CA ALA A 75 -5.47 0.32 -5.93
C ALA A 75 -5.35 0.92 -7.33
N ARG A 76 -6.14 0.39 -8.28
CA ARG A 76 -6.20 0.94 -9.64
C ARG A 76 -6.63 2.41 -9.63
N GLN A 77 -7.73 2.73 -8.95
CA GLN A 77 -8.23 4.12 -8.89
C GLN A 77 -7.21 5.06 -8.24
N ARG A 78 -6.48 4.60 -7.23
CA ARG A 78 -5.42 5.39 -6.58
C ARG A 78 -4.21 5.58 -7.49
N LEU A 79 -3.80 4.53 -8.19
CA LEU A 79 -2.74 4.59 -9.18
C LEU A 79 -3.07 5.60 -10.30
N GLU A 80 -4.28 5.51 -10.86
CA GLU A 80 -4.79 6.47 -11.86
C GLU A 80 -4.78 7.90 -11.30
N ASN A 81 -5.14 8.10 -10.03
CA ASN A 81 -5.11 9.40 -9.39
C ASN A 81 -3.69 9.94 -9.17
N LEU A 82 -2.72 9.07 -8.85
CA LEU A 82 -1.31 9.45 -8.69
C LEU A 82 -0.68 9.88 -10.01
N ASP A 83 -0.95 9.13 -11.08
CA ASP A 83 -0.49 9.43 -12.43
C ASP A 83 -0.99 10.80 -12.91
N ASN A 84 -2.28 11.09 -12.71
CA ASN A 84 -2.86 12.40 -13.02
C ASN A 84 -2.26 13.56 -12.21
N VAL A 85 -1.83 13.31 -10.96
CA VAL A 85 -1.19 14.35 -10.14
C VAL A 85 0.22 14.65 -10.62
N GLN A 86 0.94 13.68 -11.20
CA GLN A 86 2.24 13.89 -11.82
C GLN A 86 2.12 14.67 -13.14
N GLU A 87 1.10 14.43 -13.96
CA GLU A 87 0.88 15.16 -15.23
C GLU A 87 0.46 16.63 -15.04
N GLY A 88 -0.08 17.00 -13.86
CA GLY A 88 -0.50 18.37 -13.56
C GLY A 88 0.60 19.31 -13.06
N ALA A 89 1.85 18.85 -12.95
CA ALA A 89 2.98 19.60 -12.40
C ALA A 89 3.93 20.20 -13.47
N GLU A 90 3.54 20.19 -14.74
CA GLU A 90 4.26 20.86 -15.85
C GLU A 90 3.86 22.34 -16.05
#